data_AF-A0A1M6DAP8-F1
#
_entry.id   AF-A0A1M6DAP8-F1
#
_cell.length_a   1.000
_cell.length_b   1.000
_cell.length_c   1.000
_cell.angle_alpha   90.00
_cell.angle_beta   90.00
_cell.angle_gamma   90.00
#
_symmetry.space_group_name_H-M   'P 1'
#
loop_
_entity.id
_entity.type
_entity.pdbx_description
1 polymer ?
#
loop_
_entity_poly.entity_id
_entity_poly.type
_entity_poly.pdbx_seq_one_letter_code
_entity_poly.pdbx_strand_id
1 'polypeptide(L)'
;MVEFLGWLGLLLLIGTLMPFFLRRLHLWQREVTFLARIHHYLALTCLVVLTLHGLWALNGRRGWGAWIHVKAEMISGVLTWSILLAVCMLALTSLRQKRFSRTHCWLVGLLVLLVFYHI
;
A
#
# COMPACT_ATOMS: atom_id res chain seq x y z
N MET A 1 -16.96 -8.18 5.02
CA MET A 1 -16.75 -6.89 4.33
C MET A 1 -15.37 -6.30 4.60
N VAL A 2 -14.92 -6.22 5.86
CA VAL A 2 -13.54 -5.77 6.23
C VAL A 2 -12.45 -6.58 5.51
N GLU A 3 -12.53 -7.92 5.56
CA GLU A 3 -11.57 -8.81 4.91
C GLU A 3 -11.48 -8.60 3.39
N PHE A 4 -12.63 -8.42 2.72
CA PHE A 4 -12.67 -8.15 1.29
C PHE A 4 -11.91 -6.87 0.91
N LEU A 5 -12.08 -5.78 1.67
CA LEU A 5 -11.31 -4.55 1.44
C LEU A 5 -9.81 -4.76 1.71
N GLY A 6 -9.45 -5.59 2.69
CA GLY A 6 -8.06 -5.94 2.97
C GLY A 6 -7.42 -6.64 1.77
N TRP A 7 -8.05 -7.70 1.26
CA TRP A 7 -7.58 -8.43 0.08
C TRP A 7 -7.56 -7.57 -1.18
N LEU A 8 -8.59 -6.74 -1.40
CA LEU A 8 -8.63 -5.82 -2.53
C LEU A 8 -7.50 -4.79 -2.45
N GLY A 9 -7.25 -4.23 -1.26
CA GLY A 9 -6.15 -3.30 -1.01
C GLY A 9 -4.79 -3.94 -1.29
N LEU A 10 -4.58 -5.17 -0.83
CA LEU A 10 -3.36 -5.95 -1.11
C LEU A 10 -3.18 -6.20 -2.61
N LEU A 11 -4.24 -6.59 -3.32
CA LEU A 11 -4.18 -6.84 -4.76
C LEU A 11 -3.84 -5.56 -5.54
N LEU A 12 -4.41 -4.43 -5.14
CA LEU A 12 -4.05 -3.12 -5.70
C LEU A 12 -2.58 -2.79 -5.43
N LEU A 13 -2.09 -3.02 -4.20
CA LEU A 13 -0.69 -2.80 -3.85
C LEU A 13 0.24 -3.67 -4.70
N ILE A 14 -0.05 -4.96 -4.87
CA ILE A 14 0.73 -5.85 -5.75
C ILE A 14 0.72 -5.31 -7.19
N GLY A 15 -0.44 -4.87 -7.67
CA GLY A 15 -0.57 -4.21 -8.98
C GLY A 15 0.33 -2.97 -9.11
N THR A 16 0.49 -2.18 -8.03
CA THR A 16 1.43 -1.05 -8.04
C THR A 16 2.89 -1.48 -8.12
N LEU A 17 3.27 -2.63 -7.55
CA LEU A 17 4.66 -3.11 -7.59
C LEU A 17 5.01 -3.81 -8.92
N MET A 18 4.00 -4.28 -9.65
CA MET A 18 4.15 -5.06 -10.87
C MET A 18 5.03 -4.38 -11.95
N PRO A 19 4.91 -3.07 -12.27
CA PRO A 19 5.81 -2.42 -13.21
C PRO A 19 7.28 -2.52 -12.79
N PHE A 20 7.58 -2.39 -11.49
CA PHE A 20 8.96 -2.49 -11.00
C PHE A 20 9.55 -3.88 -11.26
N PHE A 21 8.82 -4.94 -10.92
CA PHE A 21 9.25 -6.32 -11.14
C PHE A 21 9.39 -6.65 -12.63
N LEU A 22 8.42 -6.27 -13.45
CA LEU A 22 8.47 -6.48 -14.90
C LEU A 22 9.69 -5.80 -15.54
N ARG A 23 10.08 -4.61 -15.03
CA ARG A 23 11.28 -3.91 -15.49
C ARG A 23 12.56 -4.66 -15.12
N ARG A 24 12.63 -5.18 -13.89
CA ARG A 24 13.79 -5.91 -13.37
C ARG A 24 13.99 -7.27 -14.02
N LEU A 25 12.89 -7.95 -14.38
CA LEU A 25 12.91 -9.26 -15.02
C LEU A 25 13.05 -9.20 -16.55
N HIS A 26 13.22 -7.99 -17.13
CA HIS A 26 13.26 -7.76 -18.59
C HIS A 26 12.02 -8.28 -19.35
N LEU A 27 10.87 -8.43 -18.66
CA LEU A 27 9.59 -8.84 -19.26
C LEU A 27 8.78 -7.63 -19.79
N TRP A 28 9.46 -6.52 -20.08
CA TRP A 28 8.81 -5.25 -20.41
C TRP A 28 8.26 -5.26 -21.83
N GLN A 29 7.01 -5.66 -21.99
CA GLN A 29 6.27 -5.62 -23.25
C GLN A 29 5.40 -4.34 -23.38
N ARG A 30 4.79 -4.15 -24.55
CA ARG A 30 4.02 -2.94 -24.92
C ARG A 30 2.89 -2.61 -23.91
N GLU A 31 2.24 -3.61 -23.32
CA GLU A 31 1.17 -3.42 -22.32
C GLU A 31 1.67 -2.92 -20.96
N VAL A 32 2.95 -3.12 -20.63
CA VAL A 32 3.55 -2.67 -19.36
C VAL A 32 3.63 -1.14 -19.28
N THR A 33 3.61 -0.46 -20.44
CA THR A 33 3.55 1.00 -20.52
C THR A 33 2.22 1.57 -20.02
N PHE A 34 1.12 0.82 -20.17
CA PHE A 34 -0.18 1.21 -19.61
C PHE A 34 -0.17 1.13 -18.09
N LEU A 35 0.33 0.01 -17.54
CA LEU A 35 0.43 -0.21 -16.10
C LEU A 35 1.29 0.86 -15.41
N ALA A 36 2.42 1.22 -16.03
CA ALA A 36 3.28 2.30 -15.55
C ALA A 36 2.57 3.68 -15.57
N ARG A 37 1.68 3.92 -16.53
CA ARG A 37 0.90 5.18 -16.64
C ARG A 37 -0.18 5.25 -15.56
N ILE A 38 -0.85 4.15 -15.26
CA ILE A 38 -1.93 4.12 -14.26
C ILE A 38 -1.46 3.83 -12.83
N HIS A 39 -0.19 3.47 -12.64
CA HIS A 39 0.41 3.11 -11.35
C HIS A 39 0.07 4.12 -10.24
N HIS A 40 0.10 5.42 -10.54
CA HIS A 40 -0.20 6.46 -9.56
C HIS A 40 -1.67 6.43 -9.11
N TYR A 41 -2.59 6.22 -10.05
CA TYR A 41 -4.01 6.06 -9.74
C TYR A 41 -4.25 4.80 -8.93
N LEU A 42 -3.60 3.68 -9.27
CA LEU A 42 -3.66 2.44 -8.50
C LEU A 42 -3.20 2.63 -7.06
N ALA A 43 -2.10 3.35 -6.83
CA ALA A 43 -1.59 3.64 -5.49
C ALA A 43 -2.57 4.50 -4.67
N LEU A 44 -3.18 5.52 -5.28
CA LEU A 44 -4.20 6.34 -4.63
C LEU A 44 -5.48 5.55 -4.33
N THR A 45 -5.94 4.71 -5.25
CA THR A 45 -7.08 3.82 -5.02
C THR A 45 -6.78 2.82 -3.91
N CYS A 46 -5.57 2.26 -3.87
CA CYS A 46 -5.11 1.38 -2.79
C CYS A 46 -5.18 2.10 -1.44
N LEU A 47 -4.69 3.34 -1.35
CA LEU A 47 -4.75 4.15 -0.14
C LEU A 47 -6.20 4.38 0.33
N VAL A 48 -7.12 4.72 -0.58
CA VAL A 48 -8.53 4.91 -0.25
C VAL A 48 -9.17 3.62 0.27
N VAL A 49 -8.96 2.50 -0.44
CA VAL A 49 -9.48 1.18 -0.07
C VAL A 49 -8.99 0.75 1.31
N LEU A 50 -7.69 0.90 1.59
CA LEU A 50 -7.10 0.53 2.88
C LEU A 50 -7.49 1.49 4.01
N THR A 51 -7.78 2.75 3.70
CA THR A 51 -8.36 3.69 4.67
C THR A 51 -9.76 3.23 5.08
N LEU A 52 -10.60 2.84 4.12
CA LEU A 52 -11.93 2.28 4.40
C LEU A 52 -11.84 0.96 5.18
N HIS A 53 -10.89 0.09 4.83
CA HIS A 53 -10.60 -1.12 5.59
C HIS A 53 -10.31 -0.81 7.07
N GLY A 54 -9.39 0.12 7.35
CA GLY A 54 -9.04 0.54 8.70
C GLY A 54 -10.24 1.11 9.46
N LEU A 55 -11.02 2.01 8.84
CA LEU A 55 -12.20 2.60 9.46
C LEU A 55 -13.26 1.55 9.84
N TRP A 56 -13.51 0.56 8.98
CA TRP A 56 -14.42 -0.53 9.32
C TRP A 56 -13.85 -1.50 10.34
N ALA A 57 -12.53 -1.76 10.32
CA ALA A 57 -11.87 -2.58 11.33
C ALA A 57 -12.03 -1.98 12.74
N LEU A 58 -11.97 -0.65 12.85
CA LEU A 58 -12.16 0.08 14.12
C LEU A 58 -13.63 0.10 14.60
N ASN A 59 -14.59 0.14 13.68
CA ASN A 59 -16.02 0.15 14.01
C ASN A 59 -16.61 -1.23 14.34
N GLY A 60 -15.86 -2.31 14.13
CA GLY A 60 -16.30 -3.67 14.48
C GLY A 60 -16.37 -3.84 16.01
N ARG A 61 -17.58 -3.83 16.59
CA ARG A 61 -17.87 -4.17 18.01
C ARG A 61 -17.12 -5.45 18.43
N ARG A 62 -16.15 -5.37 19.35
CA ARG A 62 -15.36 -6.56 19.78
C ARG A 62 -15.06 -6.57 21.28
N GLY A 63 -15.22 -7.77 21.87
CA GLY A 63 -15.17 -8.07 23.31
C GLY A 63 -13.78 -8.11 23.95
N TRP A 64 -13.75 -8.17 25.28
CA TRP A 64 -12.64 -7.79 26.15
C TRP A 64 -11.40 -8.72 26.12
N GLY A 65 -11.48 -9.93 25.56
CA GLY A 65 -10.39 -10.92 25.60
C GLY A 65 -9.28 -10.76 24.55
N ALA A 66 -9.47 -9.93 23.52
CA ALA A 66 -8.55 -9.83 22.38
C ALA A 66 -7.58 -8.63 22.45
N TRP A 67 -7.58 -7.86 23.53
CA TRP A 67 -7.01 -6.50 23.57
C TRP A 67 -5.50 -6.39 23.26
N ILE A 68 -4.66 -7.35 23.66
CA ILE A 68 -3.21 -7.25 23.42
C ILE A 68 -2.87 -7.54 21.95
N HIS A 69 -3.44 -8.60 21.38
CA HIS A 69 -3.28 -8.91 19.96
C HIS A 69 -3.91 -7.81 19.09
N VAL A 70 -5.08 -7.29 19.49
CA VAL A 70 -5.74 -6.17 18.79
C VAL A 70 -4.89 -4.90 18.83
N LYS A 71 -4.20 -4.60 19.93
CA LYS A 71 -3.29 -3.43 19.99
C LYS A 71 -2.10 -3.59 19.05
N ALA A 72 -1.49 -4.78 19.01
CA ALA A 72 -0.37 -5.04 18.11
C ALA A 72 -0.80 -4.91 16.64
N GLU A 73 -1.93 -5.51 16.27
CA GLU A 73 -2.50 -5.43 14.91
C GLU A 73 -2.92 -4.01 14.52
N MET A 74 -3.46 -3.25 15.47
CA MET A 74 -3.84 -1.86 15.22
C MET A 74 -2.60 -0.98 15.00
N ILE A 75 -1.54 -1.17 15.79
CA ILE A 75 -0.28 -0.42 15.63
C ILE A 75 0.38 -0.75 14.29
N SER A 76 0.49 -2.04 13.93
CA SER A 76 1.07 -2.45 12.65
C SER A 76 0.25 -1.94 11.46
N GLY A 77 -1.09 -1.97 11.56
CA GLY A 77 -1.98 -1.42 10.53
C GLY A 77 -1.82 0.10 10.36
N VAL A 78 -1.80 0.86 11.45
CA VAL A 78 -1.60 2.32 11.41
C VAL A 78 -0.22 2.67 10.86
N LEU A 79 0.82 1.93 11.25
CA LEU A 79 2.17 2.16 10.75
C LEU A 79 2.25 1.88 9.24
N THR A 80 1.70 0.75 8.80
CA THR A 80 1.62 0.36 7.38
C THR A 80 0.89 1.43 6.56
N TRP A 81 -0.26 1.89 7.04
CA TRP A 81 -1.04 2.96 6.40
C TRP A 81 -0.25 4.27 6.33
N SER A 82 0.45 4.64 7.39
CA SER A 82 1.26 5.87 7.45
C SER A 82 2.40 5.85 6.43
N ILE A 83 3.07 4.71 6.27
CA ILE A 83 4.11 4.54 5.25
C ILE A 83 3.52 4.60 3.84
N LEU A 84 2.37 3.95 3.59
CA LEU A 84 1.68 4.03 2.30
C LEU A 84 1.32 5.49 1.95
N LEU A 85 0.77 6.24 2.91
CA LEU A 85 0.47 7.66 2.75
C LEU A 85 1.74 8.47 2.41
N ALA A 86 2.84 8.23 3.13
CA ALA A 86 4.11 8.90 2.87
C ALA A 86 4.66 8.60 1.46
N VAL A 87 4.56 7.35 1.01
CA VAL A 87 4.92 6.93 -0.36
C VAL A 87 4.07 7.69 -1.39
N CYS A 88 2.74 7.73 -1.22
CA CYS A 88 1.85 8.47 -2.11
C CYS A 88 2.18 9.97 -2.16
N MET A 89 2.44 10.60 -1.01
CA MET A 89 2.81 12.02 -0.93
C MET A 89 4.15 12.32 -1.60
N LEU A 90 5.16 11.47 -1.40
CA LEU A 90 6.45 11.58 -2.10
C LEU A 90 6.29 11.40 -3.61
N ALA A 91 5.45 10.46 -4.03
CA ALA A 91 5.17 10.26 -5.44
C ALA A 91 4.50 11.51 -6.05
N LEU A 92 3.50 12.10 -5.38
CA LEU A 92 2.82 13.32 -5.83
C LEU A 92 3.75 14.54 -5.91
N THR A 93 4.67 14.69 -4.95
CA THR A 93 5.66 15.78 -4.98
C THR A 93 6.71 15.56 -6.08
N SER A 94 7.13 14.32 -6.32
CA SER A 94 8.09 13.99 -7.38
C SER A 94 7.55 14.24 -8.80
N LEU A 95 6.23 14.10 -9.01
CA LEU A 95 5.56 14.49 -10.26
C LEU A 95 5.79 15.97 -10.60
N ARG A 96 5.88 16.84 -9.59
CA ARG A 96 6.16 18.28 -9.77
C ARG A 96 7.65 18.60 -9.95
N GLN A 97 8.56 17.81 -9.37
CA GLN A 97 10.00 18.15 -9.28
C GLN A 97 10.95 17.30 -10.14
N LYS A 98 10.45 16.34 -10.95
CA LYS A 98 11.21 15.45 -11.86
C LYS A 98 12.32 14.56 -11.25
N ARG A 99 12.70 14.74 -9.99
CA ARG A 99 13.69 13.91 -9.30
C ARG A 99 12.99 12.81 -8.50
N PHE A 100 13.14 11.56 -8.94
CA PHE A 100 12.80 10.41 -8.12
C PHE A 100 13.87 10.21 -7.05
N SER A 101 13.47 10.36 -5.78
CA SER A 101 14.38 10.17 -4.66
C SER A 101 14.55 8.68 -4.35
N ARG A 102 15.78 8.26 -4.03
CA ARG A 102 16.07 6.92 -3.47
C ARG A 102 15.20 6.62 -2.24
N THR A 103 14.78 7.66 -1.50
CA THR A 103 13.90 7.52 -0.33
C THR A 103 12.56 6.87 -0.67
N HIS A 104 12.00 7.11 -1.86
CA HIS A 104 10.75 6.45 -2.28
C HIS A 104 10.92 4.94 -2.36
N CYS A 105 12.02 4.47 -2.97
CA CYS A 105 12.28 3.03 -3.11
C CYS A 105 12.48 2.36 -1.74
N TRP A 106 13.23 3.00 -0.85
CA TRP A 106 13.41 2.51 0.52
C TRP A 106 12.09 2.44 1.30
N LEU A 107 11.23 3.46 1.16
CA LEU A 107 9.91 3.45 1.81
C LEU A 107 8.97 2.40 1.22
N VAL A 108 9.01 2.16 -0.09
CA VAL A 108 8.27 1.05 -0.71
C VAL A 108 8.76 -0.30 -0.17
N GLY A 109 10.08 -0.48 -0.02
CA GLY A 109 10.63 -1.70 0.60
C GLY A 109 10.15 -1.89 2.04
N LEU A 110 10.18 -0.81 2.84
CA LEU A 110 9.65 -0.82 4.20
C LEU A 110 8.14 -1.13 4.24
N LEU A 111 7.36 -0.55 3.31
CA LEU A 111 5.93 -0.79 3.18
C LEU A 111 5.65 -2.28 2.95
N VAL A 112 6.37 -2.91 2.03
CA VAL A 112 6.21 -4.34 1.72
C VAL A 112 6.45 -5.19 2.97
N LEU A 113 7.52 -4.91 3.72
CA LEU A 113 7.83 -5.63 4.96
C LEU A 113 6.73 -5.47 6.02
N LEU A 114 6.23 -4.24 6.20
CA LEU A 114 5.15 -3.96 7.15
C LEU A 114 3.84 -4.63 6.76
N VAL A 115 3.51 -4.65 5.47
CA VAL A 115 2.34 -5.36 4.95
C VAL A 115 2.43 -6.85 5.24
N PHE A 116 3.60 -7.49 5.01
CA PHE A 116 3.80 -8.91 5.34
C PHE A 116 3.75 -9.19 6.84
N TYR A 117 4.14 -8.23 7.67
CA TYR A 117 4.05 -8.37 9.13
C TYR A 117 2.60 -8.21 9.64
N HIS A 118 1.78 -7.43 8.95
CA HIS A 118 0.41 -7.11 9.37
C HIS A 118 -0.66 -8.09 8.87
N ILE A 119 -0.40 -8.79 7.76
CA ILE A 119 -1.28 -9.86 7.22
C ILE A 119 -1.05 -11.15 8.00
#